data_AF-A0A0D2LP07-F1
#
_entry.id   AF-A0A0D2LP07-F1
#
_cell.length_a   1.000
_cell.length_b   1.000
_cell.length_c   1.000
_cell.angle_alpha   90.00
_cell.angle_beta   90.00
_cell.angle_gamma   90.00
#
_symmetry.space_group_name_H-M   'P 1'
#
loop_
_entity.id
_entity.type
_entity.pdbx_description
1 polymer ?
#
loop_
_entity_poly.entity_id
_entity_poly.type
_entity_poly.pdbx_seq_one_letter_code
_entity_poly.pdbx_strand_id
1 'polypeptide(L)'
;LDAAGADGPAPGAAAGDGSGAAGGDCEAESGGGVGPAPEIPFSLVLADFGESVVYGACADGGGGAPAFTSRHRGSAAFMSPEMHMLGSGSHAREHAAYDRRRLRGAGKAHDVWSLGCCLYELLVGSPLFADEAEPALRIGAALEADARRRAEARRDGTAHRQASILRDTDRARLAALQQQQQQQQQQQQQQQQQPDGLAGVLLELVDSTLVLDAVHRPGLGEVARRVRRALESLPQG
;
A
#
# COMPACT_ATOMS: atom_id res chain seq x y z
N LEU A 1 43.17 54.64 -19.01
CA LEU A 1 42.63 55.04 -20.32
C LEU A 1 41.52 54.03 -20.63
N ASP A 2 40.48 54.00 -19.80
CA ASP A 2 39.22 54.79 -19.92
C ASP A 2 38.16 53.80 -20.38
N ALA A 3 36.92 53.75 -19.91
CA ALA A 3 36.19 54.41 -18.84
C ALA A 3 34.86 53.64 -18.68
N ALA A 4 34.18 53.81 -17.53
CA ALA A 4 32.72 53.90 -17.32
C ALA A 4 31.77 52.85 -17.97
N GLY A 5 30.78 52.26 -17.30
CA GLY A 5 29.95 52.72 -16.19
C GLY A 5 28.46 52.66 -16.60
N ALA A 6 27.63 52.01 -15.79
CA ALA A 6 26.15 52.07 -15.67
C ALA A 6 25.70 50.76 -14.98
N ASP A 7 25.32 50.66 -13.72
CA ASP A 7 24.51 51.47 -12.79
C ASP A 7 22.98 51.41 -13.03
N GLY A 8 22.31 50.61 -12.18
CA GLY A 8 20.91 50.73 -11.71
C GLY A 8 19.78 50.00 -12.49
N PRO A 9 18.62 49.70 -11.87
CA PRO A 9 18.34 49.43 -10.45
C PRO A 9 17.45 48.15 -10.22
N ALA A 10 17.50 47.60 -9.01
CA ALA A 10 16.36 46.94 -8.33
C ALA A 10 15.79 47.95 -7.29
N PRO A 11 14.60 47.82 -6.65
CA PRO A 11 13.73 46.65 -6.50
C PRO A 11 12.21 46.93 -6.66
N GLY A 12 11.41 45.88 -6.84
CA GLY A 12 9.94 45.94 -6.80
C GLY A 12 9.38 44.93 -5.82
N ALA A 13 9.21 45.35 -4.56
CA ALA A 13 8.46 44.62 -3.54
C ALA A 13 6.96 44.72 -3.83
N ALA A 14 6.28 43.59 -3.93
CA ALA A 14 4.83 43.50 -3.83
C ALA A 14 4.50 42.37 -2.85
N ALA A 15 4.28 42.77 -1.59
CA ALA A 15 3.62 41.96 -0.60
C ALA A 15 2.15 41.81 -1.01
N GLY A 16 1.75 40.59 -1.33
CA GLY A 16 0.34 40.21 -1.50
C GLY A 16 -0.08 39.35 -0.33
N ASP A 17 -0.61 40.00 0.71
CA ASP A 17 -1.36 39.33 1.78
C ASP A 17 -2.69 38.85 1.19
N GLY A 18 -2.78 37.55 0.95
CA GLY A 18 -3.98 36.86 0.49
C GLY A 18 -4.50 35.93 1.59
N SER A 19 -4.96 36.51 2.70
CA SER A 19 -5.73 35.81 3.73
C SER A 19 -7.10 35.42 3.18
N GLY A 20 -7.17 34.26 2.52
CA GLY A 20 -8.40 33.61 2.10
C GLY A 20 -8.74 32.43 3.02
N ALA A 21 -9.30 32.74 4.19
CA ALA A 21 -9.95 31.75 5.03
C ALA A 21 -11.26 31.31 4.35
N ALA A 22 -11.18 30.27 3.52
CA ALA A 22 -12.37 29.51 3.14
C ALA A 22 -12.67 28.54 4.28
N GLY A 23 -13.46 29.03 5.25
CA GLY A 23 -14.22 28.18 6.16
C GLY A 23 -15.16 27.33 5.32
N GLY A 24 -14.76 26.09 5.07
CA GLY A 24 -15.68 25.05 4.65
C GLY A 24 -16.47 24.65 5.89
N ASP A 25 -17.64 25.25 6.05
CA ASP A 25 -18.66 24.77 6.98
C ASP A 25 -19.06 23.37 6.50
N CYS A 26 -18.38 22.36 7.06
CA CYS A 26 -18.84 20.99 7.01
C CYS A 26 -20.12 20.93 7.86
N GLU A 27 -21.24 21.16 7.20
CA GLU A 27 -22.57 20.86 7.73
C GLU A 27 -22.54 19.42 8.24
N ALA A 28 -22.58 19.31 9.56
CA ALA A 28 -22.77 18.06 10.25
C ALA A 28 -24.16 17.54 9.88
N GLU A 29 -24.20 16.53 9.01
CA GLU A 29 -25.42 15.78 8.75
C GLU A 29 -25.86 15.08 10.04
N SER A 30 -26.73 15.78 10.78
CA SER A 30 -27.50 15.25 11.89
C SER A 30 -28.67 14.47 11.32
N GLY A 31 -28.50 13.17 11.07
CA GLY A 31 -29.55 12.40 10.40
C GLY A 31 -29.39 10.89 10.42
N GLY A 32 -29.33 10.29 11.61
CA GLY A 32 -29.47 8.83 11.75
C GLY A 32 -28.96 8.36 13.09
N GLY A 33 -29.87 8.11 14.03
CA GLY A 33 -29.54 7.48 15.31
C GLY A 33 -29.05 6.06 15.08
N VAL A 34 -27.77 5.91 14.78
CA VAL A 34 -27.06 4.63 14.83
C VAL A 34 -26.93 4.30 16.31
N GLY A 35 -27.55 3.21 16.77
CA GLY A 35 -27.34 2.69 18.11
C GLY A 35 -25.83 2.53 18.38
N PRO A 36 -25.38 2.58 19.65
CA PRO A 36 -23.96 2.52 19.96
C PRO A 36 -23.37 1.26 19.32
N ALA A 37 -22.47 1.47 18.35
CA ALA A 37 -21.75 0.36 17.73
C ALA A 37 -21.05 -0.45 18.84
N PRO A 38 -20.94 -1.78 18.70
CA PRO A 38 -20.24 -2.60 19.68
C PRO A 38 -18.85 -2.02 19.93
N GLU A 39 -18.61 -1.57 21.16
CA GLU A 39 -17.35 -0.96 21.55
C GLU A 39 -16.29 -2.06 21.57
N ILE A 40 -15.30 -1.94 20.69
CA ILE A 40 -14.16 -2.87 20.69
C ILE A 40 -13.45 -2.66 22.03
N PRO A 41 -13.24 -3.71 22.87
CA PRO A 41 -12.75 -3.56 24.24
C PRO A 41 -11.25 -3.21 24.32
N PHE A 42 -10.66 -2.80 23.19
CA PHE A 42 -9.28 -2.41 23.07
C PHE A 42 -9.11 -1.30 22.04
N SER A 43 -8.14 -0.42 22.29
CA SER A 43 -7.69 0.59 21.34
C SER A 43 -6.40 0.11 20.66
N LEU A 44 -6.33 0.25 19.33
CA LEU A 44 -5.09 0.02 18.58
C LEU A 44 -4.40 1.36 18.30
N VAL A 45 -3.09 1.40 18.53
CA VAL A 45 -2.25 2.57 18.30
C VAL A 45 -1.06 2.16 17.43
N LEU A 46 -0.77 2.93 16.39
CA LEU A 46 0.47 2.79 15.62
C LEU A 46 1.62 3.42 16.40
N ALA A 47 2.71 2.68 16.55
CA ALA A 47 3.90 3.10 17.27
C ALA A 47 5.16 2.91 16.41
N ASP A 48 6.30 3.35 16.95
CA ASP A 48 7.62 3.26 16.32
C ASP A 48 7.75 4.04 14.99
N PHE A 49 7.80 5.36 15.10
CA PHE A 49 8.02 6.27 13.98
C PHE A 49 9.50 6.51 13.69
N GLY A 50 10.42 5.68 14.20
CA GLY A 50 11.87 5.88 14.08
C GLY A 50 12.40 5.90 12.64
N GLU A 51 11.71 5.19 11.74
CA GLU A 51 12.02 5.13 10.30
C GLU A 51 11.00 5.90 9.42
N SER A 52 10.11 6.67 10.04
CA SER A 52 9.12 7.47 9.30
C SER A 52 9.79 8.64 8.57
N VAL A 53 9.31 8.91 7.35
CA VAL A 53 9.82 10.01 6.52
C VAL A 53 8.66 10.93 6.15
N VAL A 54 8.84 12.23 6.37
CA VAL A 54 7.87 13.24 5.94
C VAL A 54 8.04 13.48 4.45
N TYR A 55 6.96 13.25 3.71
CA TYR A 55 6.89 13.59 2.30
C TYR A 55 6.56 15.09 2.17
N GLY A 56 7.40 15.84 1.46
CA GLY A 56 7.22 17.29 1.30
C GLY A 56 5.93 17.64 0.55
N ALA A 57 5.24 18.69 0.99
CA ALA A 57 3.92 19.11 0.51
C ALA A 57 3.87 19.60 -0.96
N CYS A 58 5.00 19.77 -1.63
CA CYS A 58 5.04 20.26 -3.01
C CYS A 58 4.70 19.20 -4.10
N ALA A 59 4.28 18.00 -3.72
CA ALA A 59 3.98 16.93 -4.67
C ALA A 59 2.66 17.12 -5.44
N ASP A 60 1.71 17.90 -4.92
CA ASP A 60 0.34 17.93 -5.46
C ASP A 60 0.04 19.11 -6.40
N GLY A 61 1.00 20.03 -6.66
CA GLY A 61 0.69 21.27 -7.39
C GLY A 61 1.73 21.87 -8.34
N GLY A 62 2.98 21.38 -8.40
CA GLY A 62 3.94 21.95 -9.35
C GLY A 62 5.37 21.48 -9.15
N GLY A 63 5.78 20.45 -9.90
CA GLY A 63 7.20 20.09 -10.08
C GLY A 63 7.95 19.55 -8.85
N GLY A 64 7.27 19.33 -7.72
CA GLY A 64 7.89 18.73 -6.53
C GLY A 64 8.26 17.28 -6.78
N ALA A 65 9.52 16.93 -6.56
CA ALA A 65 10.01 15.58 -6.74
C ALA A 65 9.14 14.60 -5.92
N PRO A 66 8.80 13.44 -6.49
CA PRO A 66 7.96 12.45 -5.83
C PRO A 66 8.62 11.97 -4.55
N ALA A 67 7.77 11.67 -3.59
CA ALA A 67 8.18 11.45 -2.23
C ALA A 67 8.50 9.95 -2.04
N PHE A 68 9.78 9.62 -2.03
CA PHE A 68 10.30 8.25 -1.89
C PHE A 68 11.54 8.23 -0.99
N THR A 69 11.78 7.09 -0.34
CA THR A 69 13.05 6.80 0.33
C THR A 69 13.97 6.01 -0.60
N SER A 70 15.25 6.35 -0.59
CA SER A 70 16.34 5.63 -1.26
C SER A 70 17.16 4.78 -0.31
N ARG A 71 16.81 4.77 0.99
CA ARG A 71 17.52 4.03 2.03
C ARG A 71 16.85 2.68 2.24
N HIS A 72 17.64 1.61 2.15
CA HIS A 72 17.21 0.26 2.50
C HIS A 72 17.19 0.11 4.04
N ARG A 73 16.02 0.33 4.65
CA ARG A 73 15.79 0.24 6.10
C ARG A 73 14.41 -0.30 6.42
N GLY A 74 14.25 -0.78 7.65
CA GLY A 74 13.03 -1.39 8.17
C GLY A 74 13.19 -2.88 8.47
N SER A 75 12.10 -3.52 8.87
CA SER A 75 12.05 -4.96 9.14
C SER A 75 11.87 -5.75 7.85
N ALA A 76 12.78 -6.67 7.54
CA ALA A 76 12.83 -7.38 6.25
C ALA A 76 11.51 -8.08 5.86
N ALA A 77 10.77 -8.61 6.85
CA ALA A 77 9.48 -9.26 6.65
C ALA A 77 8.37 -8.32 6.16
N PHE A 78 8.48 -7.02 6.42
CA PHE A 78 7.49 -6.02 6.03
C PHE A 78 7.94 -5.17 4.84
N MET A 79 9.16 -5.41 4.35
CA MET A 79 9.71 -4.67 3.23
C MET A 79 9.08 -5.12 1.91
N SER A 80 8.64 -4.13 1.12
CA SER A 80 8.15 -4.36 -0.24
C SER A 80 9.27 -4.76 -1.21
N PRO A 81 8.91 -5.31 -2.40
CA PRO A 81 9.87 -5.64 -3.43
C PRO A 81 10.80 -4.51 -3.83
N GLU A 82 10.26 -3.30 -4.03
CA GLU A 82 11.07 -2.14 -4.39
C GLU A 82 12.03 -1.70 -3.28
N MET A 83 11.69 -1.94 -2.00
CA MET A 83 12.59 -1.68 -0.89
C MET A 83 13.77 -2.65 -0.91
N HIS A 84 13.51 -3.96 -1.04
CA HIS A 84 14.58 -4.99 -1.15
C HIS A 84 15.52 -4.71 -2.33
N MET A 85 14.99 -4.23 -3.46
CA MET A 85 15.79 -3.88 -4.63
C MET A 85 16.75 -2.69 -4.39
N LEU A 86 16.48 -1.81 -3.41
CA LEU A 86 17.41 -0.71 -3.07
C LEU A 86 18.69 -1.22 -2.41
N GLY A 87 18.61 -2.31 -1.64
CA GLY A 87 19.74 -2.89 -0.91
C GLY A 87 20.64 -3.74 -1.79
N SER A 88 20.10 -4.36 -2.86
CA SER A 88 20.84 -5.35 -3.62
C SER A 88 22.01 -4.81 -4.44
N GLY A 89 22.15 -3.50 -4.67
CA GLY A 89 23.31 -2.84 -5.32
C GLY A 89 23.71 -3.27 -6.76
N SER A 90 23.24 -4.44 -7.21
CA SER A 90 23.86 -5.28 -8.24
C SER A 90 22.89 -5.56 -9.40
N HIS A 91 21.63 -5.89 -9.10
CA HIS A 91 20.63 -6.25 -10.12
C HIS A 91 20.16 -5.08 -10.99
N ALA A 92 20.42 -3.83 -10.58
CA ALA A 92 20.02 -2.63 -11.31
C ALA A 92 20.87 -2.34 -12.56
N ARG A 93 22.03 -2.99 -12.73
CA ARG A 93 22.93 -2.78 -13.88
C ARG A 93 22.70 -3.78 -15.02
N GLU A 94 22.21 -4.99 -14.72
CA GLU A 94 22.15 -6.08 -15.71
C GLU A 94 20.83 -6.17 -16.48
N HIS A 95 19.74 -5.59 -15.98
CA HIS A 95 18.52 -5.49 -16.77
C HIS A 95 18.63 -4.36 -17.79
N ALA A 96 19.10 -4.67 -19.00
CA ALA A 96 19.12 -3.76 -20.15
C ALA A 96 17.72 -3.18 -20.51
N ALA A 97 16.64 -3.79 -20.01
CA ALA A 97 15.26 -3.31 -20.12
C ALA A 97 14.79 -2.47 -18.91
N TYR A 98 15.67 -2.15 -17.96
CA TYR A 98 15.34 -1.39 -16.76
C TYR A 98 15.27 0.11 -17.07
N ASP A 99 14.06 0.66 -16.99
CA ASP A 99 13.80 2.06 -17.27
C ASP A 99 14.39 2.97 -16.16
N ARG A 100 15.48 3.66 -16.50
CA ARG A 100 16.16 4.63 -15.61
C ARG A 100 15.31 5.86 -15.27
N ARG A 101 14.19 6.08 -15.97
CA ARG A 101 13.25 7.17 -15.71
C ARG A 101 12.23 6.83 -14.63
N ARG A 102 12.09 5.54 -14.27
CA ARG A 102 11.28 5.14 -13.13
C ARG A 102 12.01 5.50 -11.84
N LEU A 103 11.29 6.17 -10.95
CA LEU A 103 11.80 6.65 -9.67
C LEU A 103 12.37 5.51 -8.86
N ARG A 104 13.62 5.68 -8.41
CA ARG A 104 14.31 4.71 -7.57
C ARG A 104 13.99 5.00 -6.11
N GLY A 105 13.05 4.26 -5.56
CA GLY A 105 12.74 4.34 -4.15
C GLY A 105 11.46 3.64 -3.76
N ALA A 106 11.32 3.40 -2.47
CA ALA A 106 10.07 2.99 -1.86
C ALA A 106 9.27 4.25 -1.49
N GLY A 107 8.05 4.38 -2.00
CA GLY A 107 7.13 5.49 -1.68
C GLY A 107 5.94 5.00 -0.85
N LYS A 108 4.84 5.75 -0.84
CA LYS A 108 3.59 5.41 -0.11
C LYS A 108 3.06 3.97 -0.39
N ALA A 109 3.34 3.42 -1.56
CA ALA A 109 2.95 2.05 -1.90
C ALA A 109 3.69 0.96 -1.09
N HIS A 110 4.84 1.30 -0.50
CA HIS A 110 5.54 0.43 0.45
C HIS A 110 4.73 0.25 1.73
N ASP A 111 4.17 1.34 2.27
CA ASP A 111 3.34 1.28 3.48
C ASP A 111 2.11 0.39 3.26
N VAL A 112 1.55 0.40 2.05
CA VAL A 112 0.43 -0.48 1.64
C VAL A 112 0.86 -1.95 1.63
N TRP A 113 2.06 -2.26 1.14
CA TRP A 113 2.60 -3.62 1.19
C TRP A 113 2.80 -4.09 2.63
N SER A 114 3.43 -3.26 3.47
CA SER A 114 3.66 -3.58 4.88
C SER A 114 2.33 -3.81 5.61
N LEU A 115 1.30 -3.01 5.31
CA LEU A 115 -0.06 -3.25 5.79
C LEU A 115 -0.62 -4.60 5.32
N GLY A 116 -0.40 -4.97 4.06
CA GLY A 116 -0.78 -6.29 3.53
C GLY A 116 -0.14 -7.45 4.30
N CYS A 117 1.13 -7.33 4.68
CA CYS A 117 1.81 -8.29 5.55
C CYS A 117 1.16 -8.38 6.94
N CYS A 118 0.83 -7.23 7.55
CA CYS A 118 0.12 -7.20 8.84
C CYS A 118 -1.28 -7.83 8.74
N LEU A 119 -2.04 -7.52 7.68
CA LEU A 119 -3.37 -8.11 7.46
C LEU A 119 -3.30 -9.62 7.30
N TYR A 120 -2.31 -10.12 6.56
CA TYR A 120 -2.06 -11.56 6.48
C TYR A 120 -1.77 -12.16 7.86
N GLU A 121 -0.88 -11.54 8.63
CA GLU A 121 -0.51 -12.03 9.95
C GLU A 121 -1.71 -12.07 10.91
N LEU A 122 -2.56 -11.05 10.89
CA LEU A 122 -3.80 -11.02 11.68
C LEU A 122 -4.78 -12.14 11.28
N LEU A 123 -4.90 -12.44 9.98
CA LEU A 123 -5.80 -13.48 9.48
C LEU A 123 -5.29 -14.90 9.76
N VAL A 124 -3.99 -15.12 9.63
CA VAL A 124 -3.38 -16.45 9.71
C VAL A 124 -2.85 -16.76 11.11
N GLY A 125 -2.59 -15.74 11.93
CA GLY A 125 -1.97 -15.86 13.24
C GLY A 125 -0.46 -16.12 13.20
N SER A 126 0.18 -15.89 12.04
CA SER A 126 1.62 -16.07 11.86
C SER A 126 2.15 -15.13 10.77
N PRO A 127 3.40 -14.66 10.87
CA PRO A 127 3.96 -13.73 9.88
C PRO A 127 4.05 -14.38 8.50
N LEU A 128 3.84 -13.58 7.45
CA LEU A 128 3.94 -14.04 6.06
C LEU A 128 5.34 -14.59 5.72
N PHE A 129 6.35 -14.03 6.36
CA PHE A 129 7.74 -14.45 6.28
C PHE A 129 8.26 -14.67 7.69
N ALA A 130 8.55 -15.93 8.02
CA ALA A 130 8.95 -16.31 9.38
C ALA A 130 10.46 -16.18 9.61
N ASP A 131 11.25 -16.24 8.53
CA ASP A 131 12.72 -16.16 8.55
C ASP A 131 13.18 -14.91 7.79
N GLU A 132 14.12 -14.14 8.32
CA GLU A 132 14.62 -12.90 7.72
C GLU A 132 15.25 -13.09 6.32
N ALA A 133 15.79 -14.28 6.02
CA ALA A 133 16.33 -14.58 4.69
C ALA A 133 15.22 -14.88 3.66
N GLU A 134 14.04 -15.30 4.13
CA GLU A 134 12.94 -15.76 3.29
C GLU A 134 12.29 -14.65 2.42
N PRO A 135 12.04 -13.42 2.91
CA PRO A 135 11.39 -12.37 2.13
C PRO A 135 12.16 -12.05 0.87
N ALA A 136 13.47 -11.75 0.97
CA ALA A 136 14.28 -11.35 -0.18
C ALA A 136 14.32 -12.44 -1.25
N LEU A 137 14.51 -13.70 -0.83
CA LEU A 137 14.54 -14.85 -1.74
C LEU A 137 13.19 -15.05 -2.44
N ARG A 138 12.08 -14.99 -1.68
CA ARG A 138 10.72 -15.16 -2.22
C ARG A 138 10.34 -14.03 -3.17
N ILE A 139 10.63 -12.80 -2.77
CA ILE A 139 10.39 -11.61 -3.57
C ILE A 139 11.19 -11.69 -4.87
N GLY A 140 12.48 -12.04 -4.79
CA GLY A 140 13.33 -12.24 -5.97
C GLY A 140 12.74 -13.27 -6.93
N ALA A 141 12.40 -14.47 -6.44
CA ALA A 141 11.80 -15.52 -7.24
C ALA A 141 10.46 -15.11 -7.88
N ALA A 142 9.62 -14.38 -7.14
CA ALA A 142 8.34 -13.90 -7.66
C ALA A 142 8.49 -12.83 -8.73
N LEU A 143 9.43 -11.89 -8.54
CA LEU A 143 9.78 -10.88 -9.54
C LEU A 143 10.30 -11.51 -10.83
N GLU A 144 11.18 -12.51 -10.73
CA GLU A 144 11.68 -13.25 -11.89
C GLU A 144 10.55 -13.98 -12.63
N ALA A 145 9.67 -14.66 -11.90
CA ALA A 145 8.54 -15.37 -12.50
C ALA A 145 7.56 -14.40 -13.18
N ASP A 146 7.32 -13.22 -12.59
CA ASP A 146 6.48 -12.18 -13.21
C ASP A 146 7.14 -11.60 -14.47
N ALA A 147 8.46 -11.38 -14.46
CA ALA A 147 9.18 -10.91 -15.63
C ALA A 147 9.10 -11.91 -16.81
N ARG A 148 9.19 -13.23 -16.53
CA ARG A 148 8.99 -14.28 -17.55
C ARG A 148 7.58 -14.23 -18.13
N ARG A 149 6.55 -14.19 -17.29
CA ARG A 149 5.15 -14.08 -17.74
C ARG A 149 4.89 -12.83 -18.59
N ARG A 150 5.47 -11.68 -18.23
CA ARG A 150 5.37 -10.46 -19.06
C ARG A 150 6.02 -10.64 -20.42
N ALA A 151 7.16 -11.33 -20.49
CA ALA A 151 7.84 -11.59 -21.76
C ALA A 151 7.04 -12.54 -22.66
N GLU A 152 6.40 -13.56 -22.08
CA GLU A 152 5.49 -14.48 -22.77
C GLU A 152 4.24 -13.75 -23.27
N ALA A 153 3.54 -13.00 -22.40
CA ALA A 153 2.35 -12.25 -22.77
C ALA A 153 2.59 -11.26 -23.92
N ARG A 154 3.78 -10.62 -23.97
CA ARG A 154 4.18 -9.76 -25.08
C ARG A 154 4.40 -10.51 -26.40
N ARG A 155 4.88 -11.76 -26.34
CA ARG A 155 5.04 -12.60 -27.54
C ARG A 155 3.68 -13.04 -28.07
N ASP A 156 2.75 -13.35 -27.18
CA ASP A 156 1.44 -13.90 -27.54
C ASP A 156 0.38 -12.81 -27.79
N GLY A 157 0.70 -11.54 -27.52
CA GLY A 157 -0.26 -10.42 -27.62
C GLY A 157 -1.37 -10.47 -26.57
N THR A 158 -1.16 -11.19 -25.46
CA THR A 158 -2.15 -11.38 -24.40
C THR A 158 -1.96 -10.37 -23.26
N ALA A 159 -3.03 -10.16 -22.49
CA ALA A 159 -2.96 -9.33 -21.29
C ALA A 159 -2.17 -10.07 -20.19
N HIS A 160 -1.15 -9.42 -19.64
CA HIS A 160 -0.37 -9.94 -18.51
C HIS A 160 -1.16 -9.82 -17.21
N ARG A 161 -1.36 -10.93 -16.49
CA ARG A 161 -1.85 -10.93 -15.10
C ARG A 161 -0.66 -10.99 -14.16
N GLN A 162 -0.59 -10.05 -13.21
CA GLN A 162 0.53 -9.96 -12.28
C GLN A 162 0.60 -11.15 -11.34
N ALA A 163 1.83 -11.54 -11.02
CA ALA A 163 2.12 -12.53 -10.01
C ALA A 163 1.83 -12.00 -8.60
N SER A 164 1.12 -12.81 -7.82
CA SER A 164 1.03 -12.63 -6.37
C SER A 164 2.21 -13.35 -5.68
N ILE A 165 2.72 -12.76 -4.60
CA ILE A 165 3.84 -13.28 -3.78
C ILE A 165 3.44 -14.50 -2.94
N LEU A 166 2.13 -14.74 -2.80
CA LEU A 166 1.58 -15.85 -2.03
C LEU A 166 1.91 -17.18 -2.73
N ARG A 167 2.53 -18.10 -1.99
CA ARG A 167 2.78 -19.47 -2.47
C ARG A 167 1.47 -20.23 -2.57
N ASP A 168 1.47 -21.35 -3.28
CA ASP A 168 0.32 -22.25 -3.31
C ASP A 168 -0.02 -22.80 -1.92
N THR A 169 0.99 -22.97 -1.05
CA THR A 169 0.77 -23.30 0.37
C THR A 169 0.06 -22.19 1.13
N ASP A 170 0.40 -20.92 0.86
CA ASP A 170 -0.22 -19.78 1.51
C ASP A 170 -1.66 -19.64 1.03
N ARG A 171 -1.89 -19.78 -0.28
CA ARG A 171 -3.23 -19.83 -0.88
C ARG A 171 -4.05 -20.99 -0.34
N ALA A 172 -3.44 -22.18 -0.19
CA ALA A 172 -4.12 -23.33 0.38
C ALA A 172 -4.50 -23.10 1.84
N ARG A 173 -3.65 -22.42 2.63
CA ARG A 173 -3.98 -22.02 4.01
C ARG A 173 -5.13 -21.01 4.03
N LEU A 174 -5.07 -19.97 3.20
CA LEU A 174 -6.13 -18.97 3.11
C LEU A 174 -7.45 -19.61 2.63
N ALA A 175 -7.39 -20.52 1.64
CA ALA A 175 -8.54 -21.27 1.18
C ALA A 175 -9.08 -22.23 2.24
N ALA A 176 -8.22 -22.88 3.03
CA ALA A 176 -8.62 -23.74 4.14
C ALA A 176 -9.30 -22.92 5.25
N LEU A 177 -8.79 -21.72 5.58
CA LEU A 177 -9.43 -20.80 6.52
C LEU A 177 -10.79 -20.33 5.99
N GLN A 178 -10.86 -19.96 4.72
CA GLN A 178 -12.12 -19.58 4.08
C GLN A 178 -13.13 -20.74 4.09
N GLN A 179 -12.69 -21.96 3.78
CA GLN A 179 -13.52 -23.16 3.81
C GLN A 179 -13.97 -23.50 5.24
N GLN A 180 -13.10 -23.39 6.22
CA GLN A 180 -13.42 -23.59 7.63
C GLN A 180 -14.49 -22.60 8.09
N GLN A 181 -14.37 -21.32 7.71
CA GLN A 181 -15.41 -20.32 7.99
C GLN A 181 -16.72 -20.67 7.30
N GLN A 182 -16.70 -21.10 6.03
CA GLN A 182 -17.90 -21.53 5.33
C GLN A 182 -18.57 -22.74 6.00
N GLN A 183 -17.80 -23.72 6.48
CA GLN A 183 -18.35 -24.87 7.21
C GLN A 183 -18.99 -24.45 8.54
N GLN A 184 -18.37 -23.52 9.28
CA GLN A 184 -18.96 -22.96 10.49
C GLN A 184 -20.27 -22.21 10.20
N GLN A 185 -20.31 -21.47 9.10
CA GLN A 185 -21.53 -20.80 8.65
C GLN A 185 -22.62 -21.80 8.24
N GLN A 186 -22.30 -22.89 7.52
CA GLN A 186 -23.29 -23.91 7.16
C GLN A 186 -23.95 -24.56 8.38
N GLN A 187 -23.23 -24.71 9.50
CA GLN A 187 -23.82 -25.17 10.76
C GLN A 187 -24.77 -24.14 11.38
N GLN A 188 -24.58 -22.85 11.10
CA GLN A 188 -25.43 -21.75 11.58
C GLN A 188 -26.59 -21.41 10.61
N GLN A 189 -26.52 -21.87 9.35
CA GLN A 189 -27.45 -21.55 8.26
C GLN A 189 -28.87 -22.14 8.35
N GLN A 190 -29.33 -22.56 9.52
CA GLN A 190 -30.78 -22.49 9.76
C GLN A 190 -31.28 -21.03 9.92
N GLN A 191 -30.39 -20.04 10.03
CA GLN A 191 -30.76 -18.62 10.00
C GLN A 191 -29.77 -17.79 9.15
N GLN A 192 -30.17 -17.50 7.91
CA GLN A 192 -29.77 -16.38 7.03
C GLN A 192 -28.28 -16.22 6.60
N GLN A 193 -28.03 -16.40 5.30
CA GLN A 193 -26.74 -16.19 4.63
C GLN A 193 -26.61 -14.76 4.08
N GLN A 194 -25.49 -14.08 4.38
CA GLN A 194 -24.89 -13.08 3.49
C GLN A 194 -23.49 -13.53 3.08
N PRO A 195 -23.14 -13.47 1.77
CA PRO A 195 -21.94 -14.09 1.23
C PRO A 195 -20.63 -13.29 1.37
N ASP A 196 -20.64 -12.03 1.81
CA ASP A 196 -19.43 -11.18 1.83
C ASP A 196 -19.08 -10.72 3.25
N GLY A 197 -18.82 -11.67 4.14
CA GLY A 197 -18.35 -11.37 5.49
C GLY A 197 -16.99 -10.67 5.51
N LEU A 198 -16.67 -10.01 6.63
CA LEU A 198 -15.41 -9.30 6.86
C LEU A 198 -14.16 -10.08 6.39
N ALA A 199 -14.12 -11.39 6.63
CA ALA A 199 -13.00 -12.24 6.22
C ALA A 199 -12.76 -12.26 4.71
N GLY A 200 -13.82 -12.29 3.90
CA GLY A 200 -13.71 -12.25 2.44
C GLY A 200 -13.06 -10.94 1.97
N VAL A 201 -13.52 -9.81 2.51
CA VAL A 201 -12.95 -8.50 2.21
C VAL A 201 -11.48 -8.41 2.65
N LEU A 202 -11.14 -8.94 3.82
CA LEU A 202 -9.76 -8.95 4.30
C LEU A 202 -8.84 -9.80 3.41
N LEU A 203 -9.32 -10.95 2.90
CA LEU A 203 -8.57 -11.78 1.96
C LEU A 203 -8.31 -11.06 0.61
N GLU A 204 -9.31 -10.39 0.07
CA GLU A 204 -9.16 -9.58 -1.15
C GLU A 204 -8.20 -8.40 -0.94
N LEU A 205 -8.23 -7.78 0.24
CA LEU A 205 -7.28 -6.73 0.61
C LEU A 205 -5.86 -7.27 0.68
N VAL A 206 -5.64 -8.45 1.26
CA VAL A 206 -4.31 -9.09 1.28
C VAL A 206 -3.82 -9.33 -0.15
N ASP A 207 -4.65 -9.87 -1.05
CA ASP A 207 -4.22 -10.14 -2.43
C ASP A 207 -3.92 -8.85 -3.22
N SER A 208 -4.73 -7.80 -3.04
CA SER A 208 -4.54 -6.51 -3.73
C SER A 208 -3.41 -5.65 -3.17
N THR A 209 -3.04 -5.82 -1.91
CA THR A 209 -1.93 -5.08 -1.27
C THR A 209 -0.58 -5.77 -1.48
N LEU A 210 -0.55 -7.10 -1.56
CA LEU A 210 0.66 -7.92 -1.76
C LEU A 210 0.99 -8.17 -3.25
N VAL A 211 0.75 -7.16 -4.08
CA VAL A 211 1.07 -7.15 -5.51
C VAL A 211 2.50 -6.64 -5.73
N LEU A 212 3.25 -7.31 -6.61
CA LEU A 212 4.67 -6.98 -6.85
C LEU A 212 4.89 -5.57 -7.39
N ASP A 213 4.02 -5.11 -8.29
CA ASP A 213 4.12 -3.76 -8.85
C ASP A 213 3.37 -2.75 -7.98
N ALA A 214 4.13 -1.82 -7.40
CA ALA A 214 3.62 -0.76 -6.54
C ALA A 214 2.49 0.07 -7.17
N VAL A 215 2.46 0.22 -8.51
CA VAL A 215 1.42 1.02 -9.21
C VAL A 215 0.03 0.40 -9.09
N HIS A 216 -0.07 -0.91 -8.87
CA HIS A 216 -1.33 -1.64 -8.80
C HIS A 216 -1.84 -1.81 -7.37
N ARG A 217 -1.06 -1.41 -6.37
CA ARG A 217 -1.50 -1.47 -4.96
C ARG A 217 -2.53 -0.36 -4.70
N PRO A 218 -3.62 -0.64 -3.97
CA PRO A 218 -4.60 0.37 -3.62
C PRO A 218 -3.97 1.44 -2.70
N GLY A 219 -4.49 2.66 -2.74
CA GLY A 219 -4.08 3.68 -1.76
C GLY A 219 -4.60 3.32 -0.35
N LEU A 220 -3.89 3.74 0.71
CA LEU A 220 -4.32 3.50 2.10
C LEU A 220 -5.75 4.00 2.38
N GLY A 221 -6.16 5.13 1.80
CA GLY A 221 -7.53 5.64 1.93
C GLY A 221 -8.59 4.76 1.25
N GLU A 222 -8.22 4.01 0.20
CA GLU A 222 -9.10 2.99 -0.39
C GLU A 222 -9.19 1.76 0.51
N VAL A 223 -8.06 1.25 1.01
CA VAL A 223 -8.03 0.12 1.95
C VAL A 223 -8.89 0.42 3.18
N ALA A 224 -8.72 1.59 3.79
CA ALA A 224 -9.51 2.01 4.95
C ALA A 224 -11.01 2.06 4.67
N ARG A 225 -11.42 2.58 3.49
CA ARG A 225 -12.84 2.60 3.09
C ARG A 225 -13.41 1.20 2.92
N ARG A 226 -12.65 0.27 2.32
CA ARG A 226 -13.08 -1.13 2.15
C ARG A 226 -13.24 -1.84 3.50
N VAL A 227 -12.27 -1.69 4.40
CA VAL A 227 -12.36 -2.25 5.77
C VAL A 227 -13.55 -1.66 6.51
N ARG A 228 -13.73 -0.34 6.48
CA ARG A 228 -14.86 0.33 7.14
C ARG A 228 -16.21 -0.22 6.65
N ARG A 229 -16.42 -0.30 5.33
CA ARG A 229 -17.65 -0.86 4.75
C ARG A 229 -17.89 -2.30 5.21
N ALA A 230 -16.84 -3.11 5.26
CA ALA A 230 -16.93 -4.50 5.71
C ALA A 230 -17.28 -4.63 7.20
N LEU A 231 -16.82 -3.68 8.03
CA LEU A 231 -17.19 -3.60 9.44
C LEU A 231 -18.62 -3.10 9.62
N GLU A 232 -19.04 -2.09 8.85
CA GLU A 232 -20.40 -1.55 8.87
C GLU A 232 -21.45 -2.57 8.40
N SER A 233 -21.07 -3.53 7.55
CA SER A 233 -21.94 -4.62 7.12
C SER A 233 -22.06 -5.76 8.14
N LEU A 234 -21.26 -5.77 9.21
CA LEU A 234 -21.40 -6.79 10.24
C LEU A 234 -22.73 -6.61 10.99
N PRO A 235 -23.46 -7.70 11.26
CA PRO A 235 -24.66 -7.61 12.08
C PRO A 235 -24.30 -7.01 13.44
N GLN A 236 -25.10 -6.05 13.89
CA GLN A 236 -24.99 -5.52 15.25
C GLN A 236 -25.38 -6.65 16.21
N GLY A 237 -24.37 -7.23 16.85
CA GLY A 237 -24.55 -8.30 17.84
C GLY A 237 -25.18 -7.81 19.13
#